data_AF-X0VLD0-F1
#
_entry.id   AF-X0VLD0-F1
#
_cell.length_a   1.000
_cell.length_b   1.000
_cell.length_c   1.000
_cell.angle_alpha   90.00
_cell.angle_beta   90.00
_cell.angle_gamma   90.00
#
_symmetry.space_group_name_H-M   'P 1'
#
loop_
_entity.id
_entity.type
_entity.pdbx_description
1 polymer ?
#
loop_
_entity_poly.entity_id
_entity_poly.type
_entity_poly.pdbx_seq_one_letter_code
_entity_poly.pdbx_strand_id
1 'polypeptide(L)'
;LLRVLERRLASTLRVVYLPFAALPADELCTWILGLLGASSGRDPERDLLAASLRLEATGSALVVILDDAASMPVATARRFSALFAEAEGGLRLVLALAEDSHSDQMLSSFQPAVSRVELRTLMNADETARYLRAHLIRSNAPKEIRARFDPTSIRYLHRGSGGVPRVLNGLAGEVVRGNLSVLPRRETAARDEPLGFGSDPFDVTSDPADYVPREASQELLESVETGLQRGARVIAVTGPPGLGKTLLLRVLERRLRGSFRTVR
;
A
#
# COMPACT_ATOMS: atom_id res chain seq x y z
N LEU A 1 31.71 11.27 -2.93
CA LEU A 1 30.36 11.15 -3.52
C LEU A 1 29.30 10.65 -2.53
N LEU A 2 29.63 9.69 -1.63
CA LEU A 2 28.74 9.18 -0.58
C LEU A 2 28.39 10.14 0.60
N ARG A 3 28.92 11.37 0.65
CA ARG A 3 28.65 12.38 1.71
C ARG A 3 27.85 13.62 1.24
N VAL A 4 27.49 13.72 -0.05
CA VAL A 4 26.83 14.92 -0.61
C VAL A 4 25.30 14.74 -0.74
N LEU A 5 24.82 13.48 -0.79
CA LEU A 5 23.39 13.16 -0.81
C LEU A 5 22.75 13.00 0.59
N GLU A 6 23.54 13.09 1.67
CA GLU A 6 23.05 13.18 3.05
C GLU A 6 22.45 14.57 3.37
N ARG A 7 22.54 15.52 2.43
CA ARG A 7 22.16 16.94 2.59
C ARG A 7 21.01 17.40 1.69
N ARG A 8 20.03 16.57 1.39
CA ARG A 8 18.75 17.07 0.86
C ARG A 8 17.58 16.57 1.68
N LEU A 9 17.44 17.25 2.83
CA LEU A 9 16.21 17.50 3.56
C LEU A 9 15.50 16.23 4.00
N ALA A 10 15.69 15.85 5.27
CA ALA A 10 14.57 15.36 6.03
C ALA A 10 13.50 16.48 6.05
N SER A 11 12.78 16.67 4.96
CA SER A 11 11.45 17.25 5.04
C SER A 11 10.69 16.28 5.93
N THR A 12 10.37 16.69 7.15
CA THR A 12 9.59 15.92 8.10
C THR A 12 8.15 15.90 7.61
N LEU A 13 7.92 15.25 6.47
CA LEU A 13 6.60 15.06 5.89
C LEU A 13 5.69 14.53 6.98
N ARG A 14 4.59 15.24 7.19
CA ARG A 14 3.59 14.81 8.14
C ARG A 14 2.64 13.89 7.40
N VAL A 15 2.67 12.60 7.74
CA VAL A 15 1.93 11.57 6.99
C VAL A 15 0.71 11.14 7.77
N VAL A 16 -0.45 11.16 7.11
CA VAL A 16 -1.72 10.61 7.62
C VAL A 16 -2.18 9.53 6.66
N TYR A 17 -2.57 8.36 7.19
CA TYR A 17 -3.17 7.29 6.40
C TYR A 17 -4.64 7.16 6.77
N LEU A 18 -5.51 7.05 5.76
CA LEU A 18 -6.93 6.77 5.91
C LEU A 18 -7.30 5.54 5.07
N PRO A 19 -7.90 4.49 5.68
CA PRO A 19 -8.25 3.26 4.96
C PRO A 19 -9.48 3.40 4.06
N PHE A 20 -10.20 4.52 4.14
CA PHE A 20 -11.42 4.78 3.38
C PHE A 20 -11.55 6.29 3.12
N ALA A 21 -12.26 6.65 2.04
CA ALA A 21 -12.47 8.04 1.66
C ALA A 21 -13.96 8.42 1.48
N ALA A 22 -14.89 7.54 1.85
CA ALA A 22 -16.35 7.68 1.66
C ALA A 22 -17.02 8.68 2.62
N LEU A 23 -16.45 9.87 2.79
CA LEU A 23 -16.96 10.92 3.67
C LEU A 23 -17.18 12.25 2.94
N PRO A 24 -18.10 13.09 3.43
CA PRO A 24 -18.12 14.52 3.13
C PRO A 24 -16.77 15.18 3.46
N ALA A 25 -16.44 16.25 2.75
CA ALA A 25 -15.11 16.85 2.84
C ALA A 25 -14.78 17.48 4.21
N ASP A 26 -15.77 18.06 4.88
CA ASP A 26 -15.66 18.61 6.23
C ASP A 26 -15.38 17.52 7.27
N GLU A 27 -16.08 16.38 7.17
CA GLU A 27 -15.80 15.21 8.00
C GLU A 27 -14.40 14.65 7.73
N LEU A 28 -14.04 14.47 6.45
CA LEU A 28 -12.73 13.95 6.06
C LEU A 28 -11.60 14.86 6.59
N CYS A 29 -11.75 16.18 6.47
CA CYS A 29 -10.80 17.15 7.02
C CYS A 29 -10.73 17.07 8.55
N THR A 30 -11.86 16.91 9.23
CA THR A 30 -11.92 16.73 10.69
C THR A 30 -11.13 15.49 11.12
N TRP A 31 -11.30 14.37 10.42
CA TRP A 31 -10.53 13.15 10.68
C TRP A 31 -9.03 13.34 10.45
N ILE A 32 -8.64 14.01 9.36
CA ILE A 32 -7.23 14.31 9.08
C ILE A 32 -6.63 15.18 10.20
N LEU A 33 -7.31 16.27 10.58
CA LEU A 33 -6.87 17.15 11.66
C LEU A 33 -6.75 16.40 13.00
N GLY A 34 -7.71 15.55 13.34
CA GLY A 34 -7.65 14.71 14.53
C GLY A 34 -6.44 13.78 14.54
N LEU A 35 -6.14 13.13 13.41
CA LEU A 35 -4.94 12.28 13.26
C LEU A 35 -3.62 13.08 13.31
N LEU A 36 -3.67 14.37 12.99
CA LEU A 36 -2.55 15.28 13.18
C LEU A 36 -2.36 15.72 14.64
N GLY A 37 -3.36 15.52 15.50
CA GLY A 37 -3.41 16.06 16.86
C GLY A 37 -3.90 17.51 16.91
N ALA A 38 -4.58 17.99 15.86
CA ALA A 38 -5.17 19.31 15.79
C ALA A 38 -6.68 19.26 16.02
N SER A 39 -7.23 20.30 16.64
CA SER A 39 -8.68 20.49 16.78
C SER A 39 -9.27 21.11 15.52
N SER A 40 -10.44 20.64 15.09
CA SER A 40 -11.25 21.29 14.04
C SER A 40 -12.21 22.31 14.66
N GLY A 41 -12.28 23.50 14.06
CA GLY A 41 -13.24 24.55 14.39
C GLY A 41 -14.53 24.44 13.58
N ARG A 42 -15.10 25.60 13.20
CA ARG A 42 -16.36 25.68 12.42
C ARG A 42 -16.17 25.38 10.93
N ASP A 43 -14.94 25.47 10.42
CA ASP A 43 -14.61 25.21 9.01
C ASP A 43 -13.37 24.30 8.93
N PRO A 44 -13.55 22.97 8.99
CA PRO A 44 -12.46 22.01 8.96
C PRO A 44 -11.57 22.11 7.72
N GLU A 45 -12.09 22.58 6.59
CA GLU A 45 -11.31 22.72 5.36
C GLU A 45 -10.34 23.89 5.44
N ARG A 46 -10.81 25.04 5.95
CA ARG A 46 -9.94 26.19 6.24
C ARG A 46 -8.89 25.85 7.29
N ASP A 47 -9.27 25.08 8.32
CA ASP A 47 -8.34 24.64 9.35
C ASP A 47 -7.25 23.70 8.79
N LEU A 48 -7.63 22.78 7.90
CA LEU A 48 -6.69 21.90 7.19
C LEU A 48 -5.76 22.68 6.26
N LEU A 49 -6.29 23.66 5.53
CA LEU A 49 -5.50 24.57 4.70
C LEU A 49 -4.47 25.33 5.55
N ALA A 50 -4.90 25.93 6.66
CA ALA A 50 -4.02 26.65 7.57
C ALA A 50 -2.95 25.74 8.20
N ALA A 51 -3.29 24.49 8.54
CA ALA A 51 -2.31 23.51 8.99
C ALA A 51 -1.28 23.17 7.90
N SER A 52 -1.72 23.02 6.66
CA SER A 52 -0.87 22.68 5.51
C SER A 52 0.10 23.82 5.16
N LEU A 53 -0.39 25.07 5.13
CA LEU A 53 0.45 26.25 4.90
C LEU A 53 1.50 26.46 6.00
N ARG A 54 1.15 26.18 7.27
CA ARG A 54 2.12 26.22 8.37
C ARG A 54 3.23 25.19 8.21
N LEU A 55 2.91 23.97 7.76
CA LEU A 55 3.92 22.95 7.46
C LEU A 55 4.83 23.41 6.32
N GLU A 56 4.26 23.97 5.25
CA GLU A 56 5.02 24.48 4.11
C GLU A 56 5.97 25.61 4.47
N ALA A 57 5.54 26.56 5.31
CA ALA A 57 6.39 27.64 5.82
C ALA A 57 7.64 27.13 6.57
N THR A 58 7.60 25.89 7.08
CA THR A 58 8.73 25.23 7.74
C THR A 58 9.54 24.31 6.82
N GLY A 59 9.24 24.29 5.52
CA GLY A 59 9.86 23.39 4.53
C GLY A 59 9.34 21.96 4.58
N SER A 60 8.17 21.73 5.18
CA SER A 60 7.49 20.43 5.26
C SER A 60 6.20 20.41 4.44
N ALA A 61 5.49 19.29 4.42
CA ALA A 61 4.16 19.16 3.83
C ALA A 61 3.37 18.04 4.53
N LEU A 62 2.05 18.17 4.49
CA LEU A 62 1.10 17.12 4.84
C LEU A 62 0.90 16.19 3.65
N VAL A 63 1.19 14.91 3.84
CA VAL A 63 0.87 13.84 2.89
C VAL A 63 -0.29 13.02 3.44
N VAL A 64 -1.42 13.05 2.76
CA VAL A 64 -2.57 12.21 3.10
C VAL A 64 -2.60 11.02 2.12
N ILE A 65 -2.45 9.83 2.68
CA ILE A 65 -2.52 8.57 1.95
C ILE A 65 -3.95 8.05 2.10
N LEU A 66 -4.68 7.93 0.99
CA LEU A 66 -6.05 7.42 0.95
C LEU A 66 -6.04 6.05 0.28
N ASP A 67 -6.39 5.02 1.05
CA ASP A 67 -6.80 3.75 0.49
C ASP A 67 -8.28 3.80 0.11
N ASP A 68 -8.68 2.91 -0.81
CA ASP A 68 -10.02 2.88 -1.39
C ASP A 68 -10.51 4.27 -1.85
N ALA A 69 -9.60 5.06 -2.47
CA ALA A 69 -9.87 6.46 -2.79
C ALA A 69 -11.02 6.63 -3.81
N ALA A 70 -11.34 5.57 -4.56
CA ALA A 70 -12.47 5.56 -5.48
C ALA A 70 -13.80 5.80 -4.74
N SER A 71 -13.91 5.36 -3.47
CA SER A 71 -15.10 5.57 -2.65
C SER A 71 -15.35 7.05 -2.31
N MET A 72 -14.43 7.96 -2.63
CA MET A 72 -14.56 9.38 -2.34
C MET A 72 -15.70 10.00 -3.16
N PRO A 73 -16.65 10.72 -2.53
CA PRO A 73 -17.66 11.46 -3.27
C PRO A 73 -17.01 12.48 -4.21
N VAL A 74 -17.51 12.59 -5.45
CA VAL A 74 -17.05 13.58 -6.45
C VAL A 74 -17.08 15.02 -5.89
N ALA A 75 -18.09 15.35 -5.08
CA ALA A 75 -18.18 16.64 -4.40
C ALA A 75 -17.01 16.86 -3.43
N THR A 76 -16.62 15.82 -2.68
CA THR A 76 -15.46 15.86 -1.79
C THR A 76 -14.16 16.02 -2.57
N ALA A 77 -13.97 15.25 -3.65
CA ALA A 77 -12.78 15.37 -4.51
C ALA A 77 -12.62 16.79 -5.08
N ARG A 78 -13.72 17.42 -5.53
CA ARG A 78 -13.71 18.82 -6.01
C ARG A 78 -13.31 19.82 -4.93
N ARG A 79 -13.81 19.65 -3.68
CA ARG A 79 -13.42 20.51 -2.54
C ARG A 79 -11.94 20.37 -2.21
N PHE A 80 -11.42 19.14 -2.20
CA PHE A 80 -9.98 18.90 -2.07
C PHE A 80 -9.18 19.50 -3.24
N SER A 81 -9.67 19.42 -4.47
CA SER A 81 -9.04 20.08 -5.63
C SER A 81 -8.91 21.59 -5.45
N ALA A 82 -9.92 22.25 -4.88
CA ALA A 82 -9.86 23.67 -4.55
C ALA A 82 -8.83 23.95 -3.45
N LEU A 83 -8.82 23.13 -2.39
CA LEU A 83 -7.80 23.24 -1.32
C LEU A 83 -6.38 23.12 -1.86
N PHE A 84 -6.11 22.23 -2.82
CA PHE A 84 -4.78 22.12 -3.43
C PHE A 84 -4.34 23.37 -4.16
N ALA A 85 -5.27 24.13 -4.76
CA ALA A 85 -4.92 25.37 -5.44
C ALA A 85 -4.42 26.43 -4.44
N GLU A 86 -5.00 26.47 -3.24
CA GLU A 86 -4.64 27.42 -2.17
C GLU A 86 -3.46 26.95 -1.30
N ALA A 87 -3.22 25.65 -1.15
CA ALA A 87 -2.28 25.11 -0.17
C ALA A 87 -0.79 25.17 -0.56
N GLU A 88 -0.42 25.90 -1.62
CA GLU A 88 0.93 26.16 -2.21
C GLU A 88 1.88 24.96 -2.46
N GLY A 89 1.62 23.78 -1.92
CA GLY A 89 2.53 22.62 -1.93
C GLY A 89 2.59 21.91 -0.58
N GLY A 90 2.03 22.53 0.47
CA GLY A 90 1.89 22.04 1.83
C GLY A 90 0.87 20.92 2.03
N LEU A 91 -0.01 20.65 1.06
CA LEU A 91 -0.94 19.51 1.07
C LEU A 91 -0.73 18.62 -0.16
N ARG A 92 -0.59 17.31 0.05
CA ARG A 92 -0.36 16.30 -0.99
C ARG A 92 -1.19 15.04 -0.75
N LEU A 93 -1.64 14.38 -1.80
CA LEU A 93 -2.35 13.10 -1.76
C LEU A 93 -1.58 11.98 -2.44
N VAL A 94 -1.67 10.80 -1.84
CA VAL A 94 -1.39 9.52 -2.50
C VAL A 94 -2.65 8.67 -2.45
N LEU A 95 -3.16 8.26 -3.60
CA LEU A 95 -4.45 7.58 -3.75
C LEU A 95 -4.24 6.15 -4.25
N ALA A 96 -4.79 5.13 -3.59
CA ALA A 96 -4.91 3.80 -4.21
C ALA A 96 -6.22 3.69 -4.97
N LEU A 97 -6.13 3.28 -6.23
CA LEU A 97 -7.27 3.18 -7.14
C LEU A 97 -7.26 1.87 -7.91
N ALA A 98 -8.46 1.38 -8.20
CA ALA A 98 -8.66 0.32 -9.16
C ALA A 98 -8.68 0.90 -10.59
N GLU A 99 -8.63 0.02 -11.58
CA GLU A 99 -8.74 0.39 -12.99
C GLU A 99 -10.19 0.24 -13.43
N ASP A 100 -11.02 1.18 -13.00
CA ASP A 100 -12.45 1.22 -13.29
C ASP A 100 -12.96 2.64 -13.55
N SER A 101 -14.18 2.73 -14.09
CA SER A 101 -14.80 4.01 -14.46
C SER A 101 -15.08 4.91 -13.25
N HIS A 102 -15.26 4.33 -12.06
CA HIS A 102 -15.50 5.10 -10.84
C HIS A 102 -14.23 5.84 -10.40
N SER A 103 -13.09 5.14 -10.43
CA SER A 103 -11.77 5.71 -10.18
C SER A 103 -11.43 6.83 -11.17
N ASP A 104 -11.74 6.62 -12.46
CA ASP A 104 -11.54 7.65 -13.50
C ASP A 104 -12.42 8.88 -13.29
N GLN A 105 -13.70 8.69 -12.94
CA GLN A 105 -14.61 9.78 -12.64
C GLN A 105 -14.13 10.59 -11.43
N MET A 106 -13.70 9.92 -10.36
CA MET A 106 -13.16 10.56 -9.18
C MET A 106 -11.89 11.36 -9.52
N LEU A 107 -10.94 10.76 -10.24
CA LEU A 107 -9.70 11.43 -10.68
C LEU A 107 -9.94 12.65 -11.56
N SER A 108 -10.97 12.63 -12.42
CA SER A 108 -11.32 13.77 -13.26
C SER A 108 -11.72 15.02 -12.48
N SER A 109 -12.00 14.88 -11.18
CA SER A 109 -12.35 15.98 -10.27
C SER A 109 -11.13 16.77 -9.80
N PHE A 110 -9.92 16.24 -9.95
CA PHE A 110 -8.68 16.93 -9.55
C PHE A 110 -8.07 17.72 -10.72
N GLN A 111 -7.90 19.02 -10.53
CA GLN A 111 -7.19 19.90 -11.45
C GLN A 111 -6.13 20.76 -10.71
N PRO A 112 -4.91 20.94 -11.27
CA PRO A 112 -4.35 20.28 -12.45
C PRO A 112 -3.52 19.01 -12.14
N ALA A 113 -3.33 18.18 -13.18
CA ALA A 113 -2.48 16.98 -13.33
C ALA A 113 -2.23 16.08 -12.10
N VAL A 114 -2.95 14.95 -12.06
CA VAL A 114 -2.64 13.78 -11.24
C VAL A 114 -1.46 13.02 -11.85
N SER A 115 -0.41 12.75 -11.07
CA SER A 115 0.67 11.85 -11.47
C SER A 115 0.22 10.40 -11.27
N ARG A 116 0.22 9.57 -12.33
CA ARG A 116 -0.16 8.15 -12.24
C ARG A 116 1.07 7.26 -12.14
N VAL A 117 1.03 6.30 -11.23
CA VAL A 117 2.05 5.25 -11.06
C VAL A 117 1.32 3.91 -11.05
N GLU A 118 1.62 3.04 -12.02
CA GLU A 118 0.88 1.79 -12.21
C GLU A 118 1.61 0.58 -11.62
N LEU A 119 0.87 -0.30 -10.96
CA LEU A 119 1.32 -1.63 -10.56
C LEU A 119 0.63 -2.68 -11.41
N ARG A 120 1.29 -3.15 -12.48
CA ARG A 120 0.75 -4.22 -13.35
C ARG A 120 1.57 -5.50 -13.32
N THR A 121 2.86 -5.41 -12.98
CA THR A 121 3.77 -6.55 -13.00
C THR A 121 3.32 -7.61 -12.00
N LEU A 122 3.08 -8.83 -12.47
CA LEU A 122 2.77 -9.99 -11.63
C LEU A 122 4.06 -10.55 -11.01
N MET A 123 3.96 -11.34 -9.94
CA MET A 123 5.16 -11.99 -9.39
C MET A 123 5.64 -13.05 -10.38
N ASN A 124 6.93 -13.06 -10.70
CA ASN A 124 7.53 -14.18 -11.42
C ASN A 124 7.71 -15.40 -10.49
N ALA A 125 8.21 -16.52 -11.02
CA ALA A 125 8.37 -17.75 -10.26
C ALA A 125 9.36 -17.61 -9.08
N ASP A 126 10.46 -16.88 -9.26
CA ASP A 126 11.47 -16.67 -8.23
C ASP A 126 10.98 -15.72 -7.13
N GLU A 127 10.28 -14.65 -7.51
CA GLU A 127 9.60 -13.75 -6.59
C GLU A 127 8.53 -14.49 -5.78
N THR A 128 7.75 -15.35 -6.43
CA THR A 128 6.75 -16.20 -5.76
C THR A 128 7.40 -17.12 -4.72
N ALA A 129 8.50 -17.78 -5.08
CA ALA A 129 9.24 -18.64 -4.15
C ALA A 129 9.79 -17.86 -2.96
N ARG A 130 10.35 -16.67 -3.20
CA ARG A 130 10.88 -15.78 -2.15
C ARG A 130 9.77 -15.27 -1.23
N TYR A 131 8.63 -14.87 -1.81
CA TYR A 131 7.44 -14.39 -1.10
C TYR A 131 6.93 -15.46 -0.12
N LEU A 132 6.66 -16.68 -0.61
CA LEU A 132 6.16 -17.77 0.22
C LEU A 132 7.13 -18.13 1.35
N ARG A 133 8.43 -18.25 1.02
CA ARG A 133 9.46 -18.57 2.02
C ARG A 133 9.56 -17.51 3.11
N ALA A 134 9.52 -16.22 2.74
CA ALA A 134 9.59 -15.13 3.68
C ALA A 134 8.42 -15.16 4.68
N HIS A 135 7.20 -15.41 4.20
CA HIS A 135 6.00 -15.55 5.03
C HIS A 135 6.07 -16.75 5.98
N LEU A 136 6.54 -17.91 5.49
CA LEU A 136 6.74 -19.10 6.34
C LEU A 136 7.83 -18.91 7.41
N ILE A 137 8.91 -18.19 7.08
CA ILE A 137 9.98 -17.91 8.05
C ILE A 137 9.50 -16.91 9.10
N ARG A 138 8.85 -15.82 8.68
CA ARG A 138 8.39 -14.75 9.58
C ARG A 138 7.35 -15.24 10.60
N SER A 139 6.44 -16.09 10.15
CA SER A 139 5.44 -16.74 11.00
C SER A 139 6.00 -17.86 11.87
N ASN A 140 7.30 -18.18 11.75
CA ASN A 140 7.94 -19.32 12.40
C ASN A 140 7.20 -20.65 12.13
N ALA A 141 6.83 -20.88 10.87
CA ALA A 141 6.06 -22.05 10.47
C ALA A 141 6.81 -23.37 10.82
N PRO A 142 6.10 -24.40 11.34
CA PRO A 142 6.68 -25.70 11.66
C PRO A 142 7.37 -26.35 10.47
N LYS A 143 8.28 -27.29 10.74
CA LYS A 143 9.03 -27.99 9.67
C LYS A 143 8.07 -28.75 8.75
N GLU A 144 7.01 -29.31 9.31
CA GLU A 144 5.98 -30.10 8.64
C GLU A 144 5.20 -29.24 7.65
N ILE A 145 4.82 -28.01 8.05
CA ILE A 145 4.16 -27.05 7.16
C ILE A 145 5.12 -26.59 6.07
N ARG A 146 6.36 -26.20 6.44
CA ARG A 146 7.37 -25.79 5.45
C ARG A 146 7.66 -26.87 4.41
N ALA A 147 7.64 -28.14 4.80
CA ALA A 147 7.84 -29.27 3.90
C ALA A 147 6.75 -29.40 2.82
N ARG A 148 5.54 -28.86 3.04
CA ARG A 148 4.47 -28.82 2.03
C ARG A 148 4.77 -27.84 0.88
N PHE A 149 5.68 -26.89 1.09
CA PHE A 149 6.08 -25.85 0.13
C PHE A 149 7.44 -26.14 -0.51
N ASP A 150 7.64 -27.35 -1.03
CA ASP A 150 8.81 -27.68 -1.84
C ASP A 150 8.77 -27.03 -3.24
N PRO A 151 9.87 -27.08 -4.03
CA PRO A 151 9.95 -26.42 -5.33
C PRO A 151 8.85 -26.81 -6.34
N THR A 152 8.36 -28.06 -6.29
CA THR A 152 7.29 -28.53 -7.18
C THR A 152 5.95 -27.92 -6.78
N SER A 153 5.64 -27.93 -5.48
CA SER A 153 4.44 -27.28 -4.93
C SER A 153 4.44 -25.78 -5.21
N ILE A 154 5.55 -25.08 -4.96
CA ILE A 154 5.68 -23.64 -5.23
C ILE A 154 5.44 -23.33 -6.72
N ARG A 155 6.00 -24.13 -7.63
CA ARG A 155 5.78 -23.94 -9.07
C ARG A 155 4.32 -24.11 -9.46
N TYR A 156 3.62 -25.06 -8.84
CA TYR A 156 2.19 -25.27 -9.06
C TYR A 156 1.35 -24.10 -8.54
N LEU A 157 1.63 -23.65 -7.31
CA LEU A 157 0.97 -22.49 -6.70
C LEU A 157 1.20 -21.20 -7.51
N HIS A 158 2.41 -21.00 -8.04
CA HIS A 158 2.71 -19.88 -8.94
C HIS A 158 1.86 -19.93 -10.21
N ARG A 159 1.79 -21.09 -10.87
CA ARG A 159 0.95 -21.27 -12.07
C ARG A 159 -0.54 -21.07 -11.76
N GLY A 160 -1.04 -21.67 -10.68
CA GLY A 160 -2.44 -21.56 -10.27
C GLY A 160 -2.85 -20.15 -9.86
N SER A 161 -1.93 -19.36 -9.33
CA SER A 161 -2.17 -17.95 -8.99
C SER A 161 -1.95 -16.97 -10.14
N GLY A 162 -1.27 -17.40 -11.21
CA GLY A 162 -0.77 -16.51 -12.25
C GLY A 162 0.23 -15.46 -11.73
N GLY A 163 0.82 -15.66 -10.55
CA GLY A 163 1.67 -14.66 -9.90
C GLY A 163 0.90 -13.51 -9.22
N VAL A 164 -0.42 -13.60 -9.07
CA VAL A 164 -1.24 -12.61 -8.34
C VAL A 164 -1.15 -12.89 -6.82
N PRO A 165 -0.61 -11.98 -5.99
CA PRO A 165 -0.42 -12.20 -4.55
C PRO A 165 -1.69 -12.63 -3.81
N ARG A 166 -2.84 -11.97 -4.03
CA ARG A 166 -4.09 -12.34 -3.36
C ARG A 166 -4.54 -13.77 -3.67
N VAL A 167 -4.39 -14.20 -4.93
CA VAL A 167 -4.76 -15.56 -5.34
C VAL A 167 -3.75 -16.56 -4.76
N LEU A 168 -2.46 -16.23 -4.81
CA LEU A 168 -1.39 -17.05 -4.23
C LEU A 168 -1.61 -17.30 -2.73
N ASN A 169 -1.94 -16.26 -1.97
CA ASN A 169 -2.20 -16.37 -0.53
C ASN A 169 -3.39 -17.27 -0.24
N GLY A 170 -4.47 -17.16 -1.03
CA GLY A 170 -5.62 -18.07 -0.91
C GLY A 170 -5.21 -19.53 -1.11
N LEU A 171 -4.48 -19.83 -2.20
CA LEU A 171 -4.00 -21.19 -2.46
C LEU A 171 -3.02 -21.70 -1.39
N ALA A 172 -2.11 -20.85 -0.93
CA ALA A 172 -1.13 -21.20 0.09
C ALA A 172 -1.79 -21.43 1.46
N GLY A 173 -2.80 -20.64 1.84
CA GLY A 173 -3.59 -20.83 3.05
C GLY A 173 -4.36 -22.16 3.04
N GLU A 174 -4.88 -22.60 1.89
CA GLU A 174 -5.48 -23.93 1.75
C GLU A 174 -4.45 -25.05 2.07
N VAL A 175 -3.21 -24.92 1.58
CA VAL A 175 -2.12 -25.88 1.88
C VAL A 175 -1.79 -25.91 3.38
N VAL A 176 -1.76 -24.73 4.03
CA VAL A 176 -1.53 -24.64 5.48
C VAL A 176 -2.64 -25.33 6.24
N ARG A 177 -3.90 -25.09 5.86
CA ARG A 177 -5.10 -25.73 6.46
C ARG A 177 -5.21 -27.23 6.18
N GLY A 178 -4.31 -27.80 5.37
CA GLY A 178 -4.27 -29.24 5.08
C GLY A 178 -5.09 -29.65 3.87
N ASN A 179 -5.67 -28.71 3.13
CA ASN A 179 -6.31 -29.00 1.85
C ASN A 179 -5.25 -29.18 0.75
N LEU A 180 -4.73 -30.39 0.62
CA LEU A 180 -3.69 -30.70 -0.37
C LEU A 180 -4.25 -30.91 -1.79
N SER A 181 -5.57 -30.81 -2.01
CA SER A 181 -6.19 -30.91 -3.34
C SER A 181 -5.81 -29.75 -4.27
N VAL A 182 -5.34 -28.62 -3.70
CA VAL A 182 -4.82 -27.47 -4.45
C VAL A 182 -3.38 -27.68 -4.94
N LEU A 183 -2.75 -28.81 -4.61
CA LEU A 183 -1.44 -29.23 -5.07
C LEU A 183 -1.55 -30.36 -6.10
N PRO A 184 -0.51 -30.61 -6.92
CA PRO A 184 -0.54 -31.75 -7.84
C PRO A 184 -0.58 -33.05 -7.02
N ARG A 185 -1.38 -34.03 -7.47
CA ARG A 185 -1.47 -35.36 -6.84
C ARG A 185 -0.08 -35.98 -6.70
N ARG A 186 0.28 -36.39 -5.48
CA ARG A 186 1.49 -37.19 -5.20
C ARG A 186 1.08 -38.59 -4.78
N GLU A 187 1.81 -39.59 -5.25
CA GLU A 187 1.60 -41.01 -4.91
C GLU A 187 1.90 -41.32 -3.42
N THR A 188 2.59 -40.41 -2.72
CA THR A 188 2.94 -40.51 -1.30
C THR A 188 2.35 -39.32 -0.54
N ALA A 189 1.04 -39.35 -0.28
CA ALA A 189 0.40 -38.33 0.54
C ALA A 189 0.83 -38.49 2.01
N ALA A 190 1.62 -37.55 2.52
CA ALA A 190 1.70 -37.31 3.95
C ALA A 190 0.28 -37.04 4.46
N ARG A 191 -0.08 -37.60 5.63
CA ARG A 191 -1.44 -37.61 6.19
C ARG A 191 -2.11 -36.23 6.08
N ASP A 192 -3.35 -36.23 5.60
CA ASP A 192 -4.30 -35.10 5.60
C ASP A 192 -4.78 -34.78 7.04
N GLU A 193 -3.85 -34.68 7.98
CA GLU A 193 -4.17 -34.26 9.33
C GLU A 193 -3.99 -32.73 9.44
N PRO A 194 -5.01 -32.01 9.94
CA PRO A 194 -4.89 -30.59 10.21
C PRO A 194 -3.85 -30.41 11.33
N LEU A 195 -2.69 -29.89 10.95
CA LEU A 195 -1.69 -29.46 11.90
C LEU A 195 -2.21 -28.17 12.53
N GLY A 196 -2.65 -28.25 13.79
CA GLY A 196 -3.03 -27.07 14.55
C GLY A 196 -1.87 -26.08 14.55
N PHE A 197 -2.03 -24.97 13.83
CA PHE A 197 -1.08 -23.87 13.76
C PHE A 197 -1.71 -22.62 14.34
N GLY A 198 -0.88 -21.63 14.71
CA GLY A 198 -1.34 -20.31 15.14
C GLY A 198 -2.05 -19.54 14.02
N SER A 199 -1.84 -18.23 13.92
CA SER A 199 -2.38 -17.43 12.80
C SER A 199 -1.88 -17.95 11.45
N ASP A 200 -2.75 -18.03 10.43
CA ASP A 200 -2.37 -18.46 9.08
C ASP A 200 -1.29 -17.53 8.52
N PRO A 201 -0.13 -18.05 8.08
CA PRO A 201 0.98 -17.23 7.60
C PRO A 201 0.68 -16.48 6.30
N PHE A 202 -0.42 -16.83 5.62
CA PHE A 202 -0.87 -16.23 4.37
C PHE A 202 -2.20 -15.49 4.51
N ASP A 203 -2.67 -15.24 5.74
CA ASP A 203 -3.82 -14.39 5.99
C ASP A 203 -3.67 -13.04 5.28
N VAL A 204 -4.79 -12.48 4.80
CA VAL A 204 -4.79 -11.20 4.09
C VAL A 204 -4.52 -10.08 5.11
N THR A 205 -3.24 -9.74 5.24
CA THR A 205 -2.73 -8.67 6.08
C THR A 205 -2.31 -7.46 5.23
N SER A 206 -2.53 -6.27 5.79
CA SER A 206 -2.00 -5.01 5.26
C SER A 206 -0.87 -4.46 6.14
N ASP A 207 -0.34 -5.26 7.08
CA ASP A 207 0.78 -4.85 7.93
C ASP A 207 2.08 -4.74 7.09
N PRO A 208 2.72 -3.56 7.05
CA PRO A 208 4.01 -3.40 6.39
C PRO A 208 5.12 -4.30 6.93
N ALA A 209 4.99 -4.86 8.13
CA ALA A 209 5.93 -5.85 8.66
C ALA A 209 5.96 -7.13 7.80
N ASP A 210 4.84 -7.43 7.12
CA ASP A 210 4.70 -8.60 6.26
C ASP A 210 5.19 -8.38 4.83
N TYR A 211 5.58 -7.15 4.52
CA TYR A 211 6.05 -6.77 3.20
C TYR A 211 7.28 -7.58 2.79
N VAL A 212 7.20 -8.17 1.60
CA VAL A 212 8.32 -8.84 0.94
C VAL A 212 8.70 -8.00 -0.28
N PRO A 213 9.91 -7.39 -0.30
CA PRO A 213 10.33 -6.59 -1.43
C PRO A 213 10.39 -7.39 -2.74
N ARG A 214 9.90 -6.76 -3.80
CA ARG A 214 10.04 -7.20 -5.19
C ARG A 214 10.31 -6.00 -6.08
N GLU A 215 10.94 -6.23 -7.23
CA GLU A 215 11.40 -5.17 -8.13
C GLU A 215 10.29 -4.18 -8.46
N ALA A 216 9.18 -4.66 -9.04
CA ALA A 216 8.04 -3.81 -9.41
C ALA A 216 7.42 -3.00 -8.26
N SER A 217 7.44 -3.53 -7.04
CA SER A 217 6.94 -2.79 -5.87
C SER A 217 7.93 -1.75 -5.36
N GLN A 218 9.23 -2.02 -5.47
CA GLN A 218 10.27 -1.06 -5.11
C GLN A 218 10.29 0.09 -6.10
N GLU A 219 10.23 -0.20 -7.40
CA GLU A 219 10.12 0.81 -8.46
C GLU A 219 8.89 1.71 -8.27
N LEU A 220 7.75 1.13 -7.89
CA LEU A 220 6.54 1.90 -7.59
C LEU A 220 6.75 2.82 -6.39
N LEU A 221 7.25 2.29 -5.27
CA LEU A 221 7.49 3.08 -4.06
C LEU A 221 8.48 4.22 -4.34
N GLU A 222 9.58 3.94 -5.05
CA GLU A 222 10.58 4.92 -5.45
C GLU A 222 9.98 5.99 -6.39
N SER A 223 9.09 5.59 -7.31
CA SER A 223 8.39 6.53 -8.19
C SER A 223 7.46 7.47 -7.43
N VAL A 224 6.70 6.95 -6.46
CA VAL A 224 5.82 7.77 -5.60
C VAL A 224 6.65 8.71 -4.72
N GLU A 225 7.69 8.20 -4.07
CA GLU A 225 8.61 9.00 -3.23
C GLU A 225 9.27 10.13 -4.05
N THR A 226 9.77 9.81 -5.25
CA THR A 226 10.36 10.79 -6.17
C THR A 226 9.34 11.81 -6.63
N GLY A 227 8.10 11.40 -6.93
CA GLY A 227 6.99 12.30 -7.28
C GLY A 227 6.71 13.31 -6.15
N LEU A 228 6.62 12.82 -4.91
CA LEU A 228 6.42 13.68 -3.74
C LEU A 228 7.58 14.65 -3.53
N GLN A 229 8.82 14.22 -3.74
CA GLN A 229 10.01 15.07 -3.66
C GLN A 229 10.04 16.14 -4.75
N ARG A 230 9.51 15.84 -5.94
CA ARG A 230 9.38 16.79 -7.06
C ARG A 230 8.18 17.73 -6.92
N GLY A 231 7.41 17.63 -5.83
CA GLY A 231 6.27 18.51 -5.57
C GLY A 231 4.96 18.07 -6.23
N ALA A 232 4.83 16.80 -6.62
CA ALA A 232 3.55 16.27 -7.07
C ALA A 232 2.51 16.42 -5.95
N ARG A 233 1.39 17.10 -6.26
CA ARG A 233 0.30 17.34 -5.31
C ARG A 233 -0.64 16.14 -5.19
N VAL A 234 -0.88 15.43 -6.29
CA VAL A 234 -1.71 14.22 -6.29
C VAL A 234 -0.99 13.12 -7.06
N ILE A 235 -0.77 11.98 -6.39
CA ILE A 235 -0.23 10.77 -7.01
C ILE A 235 -1.27 9.67 -6.89
N ALA A 236 -1.66 9.08 -8.02
CA ALA A 236 -2.56 7.95 -8.09
C ALA A 236 -1.77 6.66 -8.35
N VAL A 237 -1.86 5.74 -7.39
CA VAL A 237 -1.36 4.37 -7.49
C VAL A 237 -2.48 3.49 -8.05
N THR A 238 -2.34 3.09 -9.31
CA THR A 238 -3.34 2.26 -10.01
C THR A 238 -2.84 0.84 -10.20
N GLY A 239 -3.77 -0.08 -10.50
CA GLY A 239 -3.42 -1.44 -10.86
C GLY A 239 -4.59 -2.41 -10.70
N PRO A 240 -4.49 -3.64 -11.24
CA PRO A 240 -5.46 -4.69 -11.01
C PRO A 240 -5.70 -4.99 -9.51
N PRO A 241 -6.86 -5.57 -9.15
CA PRO A 241 -7.11 -6.03 -7.80
C PRO A 241 -6.15 -7.16 -7.40
N GLY A 242 -5.77 -7.21 -6.12
CA GLY A 242 -4.99 -8.31 -5.56
C GLY A 242 -3.46 -8.22 -5.69
N LEU A 243 -2.91 -7.15 -6.27
CA LEU A 243 -1.46 -6.92 -6.37
C LEU A 243 -0.81 -6.25 -5.15
N GLY A 244 -1.61 -5.94 -4.12
CA GLY A 244 -1.09 -5.43 -2.84
C GLY A 244 -0.97 -3.91 -2.73
N LYS A 245 -1.73 -3.12 -3.52
CA LYS A 245 -1.74 -1.64 -3.45
C LYS A 245 -1.88 -1.11 -2.01
N THR A 246 -2.85 -1.61 -1.25
CA THR A 246 -3.05 -1.29 0.18
C THR A 246 -1.79 -1.53 1.02
N LEU A 247 -1.15 -2.70 0.88
CA LEU A 247 0.09 -3.00 1.59
C LEU A 247 1.20 -2.02 1.19
N LEU A 248 1.33 -1.67 -0.09
CA LEU A 248 2.34 -0.72 -0.56
C LEU A 248 2.10 0.69 -0.01
N LEU A 249 0.84 1.14 0.09
CA LEU A 249 0.53 2.42 0.74
C LEU A 249 0.91 2.44 2.22
N ARG A 250 0.69 1.33 2.93
CA ARG A 250 1.12 1.18 4.33
C ARG A 250 2.65 1.14 4.47
N VAL A 251 3.35 0.51 3.54
CA VAL A 251 4.83 0.53 3.48
C VAL A 251 5.33 1.94 3.22
N LEU A 252 4.74 2.64 2.25
CA LEU A 252 5.03 4.04 1.94
C LEU A 252 4.82 4.93 3.17
N GLU A 253 3.70 4.75 3.90
CA GLU A 253 3.42 5.47 5.14
C GLU A 253 4.59 5.35 6.13
N ARG A 254 5.07 4.12 6.39
CA ARG A 254 6.18 3.91 7.33
C ARG A 254 7.51 4.46 6.80
N ARG A 255 7.76 4.39 5.48
CA ARG A 255 8.97 4.96 4.85
C ARG A 255 9.00 6.48 4.97
N LEU A 256 7.91 7.15 4.62
CA LEU A 256 7.79 8.61 4.67
C LEU A 256 7.85 9.16 6.10
N ARG A 257 7.41 8.39 7.10
CA ARG A 257 7.58 8.72 8.53
C ARG A 257 9.01 8.54 9.04
N GLY A 258 9.93 8.00 8.22
CA GLY A 258 11.31 7.69 8.62
C GLY A 258 11.45 6.40 9.45
N SER A 259 10.37 5.64 9.62
CA SER A 259 10.29 4.45 10.49
C SER A 259 10.54 3.13 9.74
N PHE A 260 10.88 3.17 8.45
CA PHE A 260 11.13 1.96 7.64
C PHE A 260 12.31 2.17 6.70
N ARG A 261 13.41 1.45 6.96
CA ARG A 261 14.51 1.27 6.02
C ARG A 261 14.42 -0.15 5.50
N THR A 262 14.17 -0.33 4.20
CA THR A 262 14.27 -1.65 3.60
C THR A 262 15.74 -2.05 3.65
N VAL A 263 16.05 -3.06 4.46
CA VAL A 263 17.35 -3.71 4.41
C VAL A 263 17.41 -4.39 3.04
N ARG A 264 18.25 -3.85 2.16
CA ARG A 264 18.57 -4.46 0.86
C ARG A 264 19.37 -5.74 1.08
#